data_AF-A0A7C0YEA5-F1
#
_entry.id   AF-A0A7C0YEA5-F1
#
_cell.length_a   1.000
_cell.length_b   1.000
_cell.length_c   1.000
_cell.angle_alpha   90.00
_cell.angle_beta   90.00
_cell.angle_gamma   90.00
#
_symmetry.space_group_name_H-M   'P 1'
#
loop_
_entity.id
_entity.type
_entity.pdbx_description
1 polymer ?
#
loop_
_entity_poly.entity_id
_entity_poly.type
_entity_poly.pdbx_seq_one_letter_code
_entity_poly.pdbx_strand_id
1 'polypeptide(L)'
;MITPNTVVEIIGEDIFRWMLHRFDQTTTLKDVPEEILERIASVEVPQGVYGSDQNSLTCIAFLTFAYKLKGKEQSPKFAEKDMLLVKVLARNELARRRGKRKFKNPYWDHPVYELIAGQIGDRIRLDPFAFRPR
;
A
#
# COMPACT_ATOMS: atom_id res chain seq x y z
N MET A 1 22.59 10.09 -18.09
CA MET A 1 21.56 9.58 -17.16
C MET A 1 22.06 9.86 -15.76
N ILE A 2 21.35 10.69 -14.99
CA ILE A 2 21.67 10.90 -13.57
C ILE A 2 21.09 9.68 -12.84
N THR A 3 21.95 8.85 -12.26
CA THR A 3 21.51 7.79 -11.36
C THR A 3 20.92 8.48 -10.12
N PRO A 4 19.67 8.20 -9.73
CA PRO A 4 19.14 8.74 -8.48
C PRO A 4 20.02 8.27 -7.32
N ASN A 5 20.49 9.21 -6.51
CA ASN A 5 21.44 9.02 -5.43
C ASN A 5 20.76 8.76 -4.09
N THR A 6 19.45 8.96 -3.99
CA THR A 6 18.69 8.75 -2.75
C THR A 6 17.39 7.97 -2.96
N VAL A 7 16.91 7.29 -1.92
CA VAL A 7 15.61 6.60 -1.92
C VAL A 7 14.46 7.59 -2.21
N VAL A 8 14.58 8.84 -1.75
CA VAL A 8 13.59 9.90 -2.02
C VAL A 8 13.54 10.24 -3.50
N GLU A 9 14.70 10.35 -4.16
CA GLU A 9 14.76 10.61 -5.61
C GLU A 9 14.16 9.47 -6.42
N ILE A 10 14.35 8.21 -5.99
CA ILE A 10 13.75 7.05 -6.66
C ILE A 10 12.24 7.03 -6.47
N ILE A 11 11.75 7.26 -5.24
CA ILE A 11 10.31 7.35 -4.95
C ILE A 11 9.68 8.58 -5.62
N GLY A 12 10.43 9.66 -5.83
CA GLY A 12 9.92 10.94 -6.27
C GLY A 12 9.51 11.82 -5.09
N GLU A 13 9.95 13.07 -5.13
CA GLU A 13 9.83 14.00 -4.02
C GLU A 13 8.36 14.31 -3.65
N ASP A 14 7.50 14.51 -4.65
CA ASP A 14 6.09 14.84 -4.42
C ASP A 14 5.33 13.70 -3.72
N ILE A 15 5.59 12.47 -4.14
CA ILE A 15 5.02 11.27 -3.54
C ILE A 15 5.49 11.14 -2.08
N PHE A 16 6.79 11.33 -1.85
CA PHE A 16 7.35 11.25 -0.51
C PHE A 16 6.78 12.35 0.40
N ARG A 17 6.68 13.59 -0.09
CA ARG A 17 6.07 14.72 0.64
C ARG A 17 4.60 14.45 0.96
N TRP A 18 3.85 13.86 0.02
CA TRP A 18 2.47 13.45 0.28
C TRP A 18 2.40 12.41 1.41
N MET A 19 3.23 11.36 1.37
CA MET A 19 3.28 10.37 2.46
C MET A 19 3.65 11.00 3.80
N LEU A 20 4.55 11.98 3.81
CA LEU A 20 5.01 12.63 5.04
C LEU A 20 3.95 13.55 5.67
N HIS A 21 3.20 14.28 4.86
CA HIS A 21 2.34 15.38 5.34
C HIS A 21 0.84 15.14 5.21
N ARG A 22 0.42 14.20 4.37
CA ARG A 22 -0.99 13.94 4.08
C ARG A 22 -1.44 12.54 4.49
N PHE A 23 -0.54 11.57 4.55
CA PHE A 23 -0.91 10.22 4.95
C PHE A 23 -0.97 10.10 6.49
N ASP A 24 -2.19 9.97 7.01
CA ASP A 24 -2.49 9.93 8.44
C ASP A 24 -3.52 8.85 8.80
N GLN A 25 -3.94 8.83 10.07
CA GLN A 25 -4.90 7.84 10.61
C GLN A 25 -6.34 8.01 10.08
N THR A 26 -6.63 9.05 9.29
CA THR A 26 -7.94 9.26 8.68
C THR A 26 -7.94 8.96 7.18
N THR A 27 -6.75 8.87 6.58
CA THR A 27 -6.57 8.67 5.14
C THR A 27 -7.14 7.32 4.69
N THR A 28 -8.08 7.34 3.75
CA THR A 28 -8.68 6.16 3.10
C THR A 28 -8.04 5.87 1.74
N LEU A 29 -8.37 4.74 1.11
CA LEU A 29 -7.87 4.41 -0.24
C LEU A 29 -8.28 5.44 -1.30
N LYS A 30 -9.39 6.16 -1.07
CA LYS A 30 -9.91 7.18 -1.99
C LYS A 30 -9.04 8.44 -1.99
N ASP A 31 -8.36 8.70 -0.88
CA ASP A 31 -7.54 9.89 -0.68
C ASP A 31 -6.12 9.72 -1.24
N VAL A 32 -5.69 8.47 -1.46
CA VAL A 32 -4.38 8.16 -2.02
C VAL A 32 -4.29 8.65 -3.48
N PRO A 33 -3.26 9.43 -3.86
CA PRO A 33 -3.03 9.87 -5.23
C PRO A 33 -3.02 8.71 -6.23
N GLU A 34 -3.58 8.93 -7.42
CA GLU A 34 -3.64 7.88 -8.46
C GLU A 34 -2.25 7.36 -8.82
N GLU A 35 -1.26 8.24 -8.94
CA GLU A 35 0.13 7.85 -9.26
C GLU A 35 0.72 6.87 -8.23
N ILE A 36 0.48 7.08 -6.94
CA ILE A 36 0.93 6.16 -5.87
C ILE A 36 0.25 4.80 -6.04
N LEU A 37 -1.06 4.80 -6.32
CA LEU A 37 -1.82 3.58 -6.54
C LEU A 37 -1.33 2.83 -7.78
N GLU A 38 -1.01 3.52 -8.88
CA GLU A 38 -0.52 2.90 -10.12
C GLU A 38 0.84 2.25 -9.93
N ARG A 39 1.76 2.92 -9.21
CA ARG A 39 3.07 2.37 -8.87
C ARG A 39 2.93 1.12 -8.01
N ILE A 40 2.15 1.20 -6.94
CA ILE A 40 1.86 0.06 -6.05
C ILE A 40 1.22 -1.10 -6.84
N ALA A 41 0.26 -0.80 -7.72
CA ALA A 41 -0.43 -1.81 -8.53
C ALA A 41 0.52 -2.53 -9.50
N SER A 42 1.61 -1.87 -9.90
CA SER A 42 2.60 -2.34 -10.87
C SER A 42 3.80 -3.04 -10.24
N VAL A 43 3.89 -3.08 -8.90
CA VAL A 43 4.94 -3.81 -8.17
C VAL A 43 4.97 -5.28 -8.60
N GLU A 44 6.10 -5.75 -9.10
CA GLU A 44 6.35 -7.19 -9.18
C GLU A 44 6.63 -7.69 -7.76
N VAL A 45 6.04 -8.82 -7.35
CA VAL A 45 6.29 -9.41 -6.02
C VAL A 45 7.18 -10.64 -6.25
N PRO A 46 8.50 -10.48 -6.54
CA PRO A 46 9.40 -11.60 -6.61
C PRO A 46 9.66 -12.15 -5.19
N GLN A 47 9.83 -13.45 -5.09
CA GLN A 47 10.19 -14.10 -3.83
C GLN A 47 11.58 -13.63 -3.37
N GLY A 48 11.68 -13.16 -2.12
CA GLY A 48 12.95 -12.96 -1.43
C GLY A 48 13.84 -11.76 -1.82
N VAL A 49 13.47 -10.95 -2.83
CA VAL A 49 14.21 -9.72 -3.17
C VAL A 49 13.24 -8.54 -3.23
N TYR A 50 13.27 -7.66 -2.23
CA TYR A 50 12.62 -6.37 -2.35
C TYR A 50 13.27 -5.61 -3.51
N GLY A 51 12.49 -5.30 -4.54
CA GLY A 51 12.99 -4.57 -5.69
C GLY A 51 13.55 -3.21 -5.30
N SER A 52 14.68 -2.83 -5.90
CA SER A 52 15.24 -1.48 -5.82
C SER A 52 14.62 -0.54 -6.87
N ASP A 53 13.61 -1.01 -7.61
CA ASP A 53 12.90 -0.21 -8.59
C ASP A 53 11.91 0.76 -7.92
N GLN A 54 11.49 1.75 -8.70
CA GLN A 54 10.63 2.83 -8.23
C GLN A 54 9.27 2.34 -7.69
N ASN A 55 8.67 1.30 -8.28
CA ASN A 55 7.37 0.80 -7.84
C ASN A 55 7.51 0.08 -6.50
N SER A 56 8.52 -0.79 -6.39
CA SER A 56 8.81 -1.53 -5.15
C SER A 56 9.15 -0.57 -4.01
N LEU A 57 10.02 0.42 -4.23
CA LEU A 57 10.37 1.40 -3.20
C LEU A 57 9.18 2.28 -2.80
N THR A 58 8.32 2.66 -3.75
CA THR A 58 7.07 3.40 -3.43
C THR A 58 6.16 2.55 -2.53
N CYS A 59 6.01 1.26 -2.82
CA CYS A 59 5.20 0.35 -2.02
C CYS A 59 5.79 0.11 -0.62
N ILE A 60 7.10 -0.09 -0.52
CA ILE A 60 7.81 -0.25 0.76
C ILE A 60 7.67 1.02 1.61
N ALA A 61 7.83 2.20 1.02
CA ALA A 61 7.63 3.45 1.72
C ALA A 61 6.20 3.58 2.23
N PHE A 62 5.20 3.29 1.38
CA PHE A 62 3.79 3.34 1.76
C PHE A 62 3.47 2.40 2.95
N LEU A 63 3.98 1.17 2.92
CA LEU A 63 3.89 0.22 4.04
C LEU A 63 4.56 0.77 5.30
N THR A 64 5.77 1.32 5.16
CA THR A 64 6.54 1.88 6.28
C THR A 64 5.76 2.99 7.00
N PHE A 65 5.16 3.91 6.24
CA PHE A 65 4.32 4.97 6.83
C PHE A 65 3.06 4.40 7.51
N ALA A 66 2.41 3.39 6.91
CA ALA A 66 1.24 2.76 7.51
C ALA A 66 1.56 2.08 8.86
N TYR A 67 2.69 1.37 8.93
CA TYR A 67 3.18 0.74 10.16
C TYR A 67 3.59 1.79 11.21
N LYS A 68 4.25 2.87 10.79
CA LYS A 68 4.62 4.00 11.66
C LYS A 68 3.38 4.65 12.29
N LEU A 69 2.30 4.86 11.53
CA LEU A 69 1.03 5.40 12.07
C LEU A 69 0.40 4.50 13.15
N LYS A 70 0.68 3.20 13.12
CA LYS A 70 0.23 2.26 14.15
C LYS A 70 1.20 2.14 15.34
N GLY A 71 2.41 2.69 15.23
CA GLY A 71 3.47 2.51 16.22
C GLY A 71 3.97 1.06 16.29
N LYS A 72 3.96 0.35 15.16
CA LYS A 72 4.42 -1.05 15.07
C LYS A 72 5.56 -1.17 14.07
N GLU A 73 6.46 -2.12 14.31
CA GLU A 73 7.43 -2.56 13.31
C GLU A 73 6.80 -3.56 12.36
N GLN A 74 7.16 -3.49 11.07
CA GLN A 74 6.77 -4.52 10.12
C GLN A 74 7.57 -5.79 10.38
N SER A 75 6.88 -6.92 10.54
CA SER A 75 7.55 -8.21 10.69
C SER A 75 8.00 -8.73 9.31
N PRO A 76 9.29 -9.10 9.11
CA PRO A 76 9.78 -9.60 7.83
C PRO A 76 8.98 -10.78 7.27
N LYS A 77 8.46 -11.65 8.17
CA LYS A 77 7.62 -12.81 7.81
C LYS A 77 6.32 -12.46 7.07
N PHE A 78 5.89 -11.20 7.14
CA PHE A 78 4.64 -10.74 6.55
C PHE A 78 4.84 -9.81 5.36
N ALA A 79 6.07 -9.44 5.04
CA ALA A 79 6.27 -8.36 4.10
C ALA A 79 5.81 -8.67 2.67
N GLU A 80 6.03 -9.90 2.17
CA GLU A 80 5.47 -10.32 0.88
C GLU A 80 3.92 -10.29 0.89
N LYS A 81 3.31 -10.72 2.00
CA LYS A 81 1.85 -10.68 2.17
C LYS A 81 1.33 -9.24 2.21
N ASP A 82 2.02 -8.34 2.88
CA ASP A 82 1.65 -6.94 2.98
C ASP A 82 1.79 -6.22 1.64
N MET A 83 2.87 -6.48 0.89
CA MET A 83 3.05 -5.96 -0.46
C MET A 83 1.94 -6.45 -1.40
N LEU A 84 1.62 -7.75 -1.34
CA LEU A 84 0.52 -8.31 -2.13
C LEU A 84 -0.83 -7.71 -1.75
N LEU A 85 -1.09 -7.56 -0.45
CA LEU A 85 -2.32 -6.95 0.05
C LEU A 85 -2.47 -5.53 -0.50
N VAL A 86 -1.46 -4.69 -0.34
CA VAL A 86 -1.48 -3.30 -0.78
C VAL A 86 -1.58 -3.19 -2.30
N LYS A 87 -0.91 -4.07 -3.06
CA LYS A 87 -1.09 -4.21 -4.51
C LYS A 87 -2.54 -4.51 -4.89
N VAL A 88 -3.19 -5.46 -4.22
CA VAL A 88 -4.61 -5.81 -4.48
C VAL A 88 -5.53 -4.64 -4.15
N LEU A 89 -5.33 -3.97 -3.01
CA LEU A 89 -6.10 -2.79 -2.62
C LEU A 89 -5.98 -1.68 -3.67
N ALA A 90 -4.76 -1.37 -4.13
CA ALA A 90 -4.52 -0.35 -5.13
C ALA A 90 -5.17 -0.68 -6.48
N ARG A 91 -5.01 -1.92 -6.96
CA ARG A 91 -5.65 -2.38 -8.22
C ARG A 91 -7.17 -2.26 -8.16
N ASN A 92 -7.76 -2.62 -7.04
CA ASN A 92 -9.22 -2.57 -6.90
C ASN A 92 -9.72 -1.12 -6.81
N GLU A 93 -9.00 -0.23 -6.12
CA GLU A 93 -9.32 1.19 -6.07
C GLU A 93 -9.20 1.86 -7.45
N LEU A 94 -8.12 1.58 -8.20
CA LEU A 94 -7.98 2.04 -9.59
C LEU A 94 -9.12 1.54 -10.49
N ALA A 95 -9.48 0.26 -10.37
CA ALA A 95 -10.61 -0.30 -11.11
C ALA A 95 -11.94 0.36 -10.73
N ARG A 96 -12.13 0.72 -9.46
CA ARG A 96 -13.30 1.47 -8.98
C ARG A 96 -13.34 2.87 -9.58
N ARG A 97 -12.24 3.63 -9.53
CA ARG A 97 -12.13 4.98 -10.13
C ARG A 97 -12.42 4.99 -11.61
N ARG A 98 -11.97 3.96 -12.33
CA ARG A 98 -12.18 3.78 -13.78
C ARG A 98 -13.57 3.24 -14.14
N GLY A 99 -14.47 3.05 -13.16
CA GLY A 99 -15.80 2.50 -13.38
C GLY A 99 -15.82 1.03 -13.84
N LYS A 100 -14.68 0.34 -13.80
CA LYS A 100 -14.53 -1.03 -14.34
C LYS A 100 -15.19 -2.09 -13.45
N ARG A 101 -15.36 -1.84 -12.16
CA ARG A 101 -15.99 -2.75 -11.20
C ARG A 101 -16.70 -2.00 -10.07
N LYS A 102 -17.93 -2.44 -9.75
CA LYS A 102 -18.62 -2.09 -8.50
C LYS A 102 -18.23 -3.09 -7.43
N PHE A 103 -17.16 -2.81 -6.71
CA PHE A 103 -16.83 -3.63 -5.54
C PHE A 103 -17.63 -3.17 -4.32
N LYS A 104 -18.27 -4.12 -3.62
CA LYS A 104 -18.78 -3.92 -2.27
C LYS A 104 -17.80 -4.60 -1.31
N ASN A 105 -16.87 -3.85 -0.73
CA ASN A 105 -16.10 -4.30 0.42
C ASN A 105 -16.39 -3.32 1.56
N PRO A 106 -16.90 -3.81 2.72
CA PRO A 106 -17.21 -2.95 3.86
C PRO A 106 -15.99 -2.19 4.37
N TYR A 107 -14.77 -2.62 4.02
CA TYR A 107 -13.53 -2.03 4.48
C TYR A 107 -12.99 -0.89 3.60
N TRP A 108 -13.66 -0.53 2.50
CA TRP A 108 -13.17 0.52 1.57
C TRP A 108 -13.10 1.91 2.19
N ASP A 109 -13.98 2.17 3.15
CA ASP A 109 -14.11 3.45 3.83
C ASP A 109 -13.27 3.51 5.12
N HIS A 110 -12.55 2.42 5.44
CA HIS A 110 -11.65 2.41 6.57
C HIS A 110 -10.31 3.07 6.22
N PRO A 111 -9.62 3.64 7.23
CA PRO A 111 -8.28 4.16 7.04
C PRO A 111 -7.33 3.09 6.49
N VAL A 112 -6.49 3.44 5.52
CA VAL A 112 -5.57 2.51 4.85
C VAL A 112 -4.64 1.84 5.86
N TYR A 113 -4.15 2.58 6.86
CA TYR A 113 -3.26 2.01 7.87
C TYR A 113 -3.94 0.88 8.68
N GLU A 114 -5.26 0.93 8.90
CA GLU A 114 -5.98 -0.15 9.59
C GLU A 114 -6.08 -1.42 8.73
N LEU A 115 -6.20 -1.25 7.42
CA LEU A 115 -6.21 -2.36 6.45
C LEU A 115 -4.85 -3.06 6.36
N ILE A 116 -3.76 -2.35 6.68
CA ILE A 116 -2.38 -2.84 6.55
C ILE A 116 -1.84 -3.33 7.92
N ALA A 117 -1.71 -2.40 8.86
CA ALA A 117 -0.99 -2.59 10.13
C ALA A 117 -1.94 -2.65 11.35
N GLY A 118 -3.19 -2.23 11.18
CA GLY A 118 -4.21 -2.30 12.21
C GLY A 118 -4.87 -3.67 12.36
N GLN A 119 -6.00 -3.69 13.06
CA GLN A 119 -6.65 -4.96 13.41
C GLN A 119 -7.20 -5.69 12.18
N ILE A 120 -7.63 -4.95 11.16
CA ILE A 120 -8.13 -5.53 9.92
C ILE A 120 -6.99 -6.22 9.19
N GLY A 121 -5.85 -5.54 9.03
CA GLY A 121 -4.65 -6.13 8.44
C GLY A 121 -4.12 -7.34 9.22
N ASP A 122 -4.11 -7.27 10.56
CA ASP A 122 -3.74 -8.41 11.41
C ASP A 122 -4.61 -9.64 11.13
N ARG A 123 -5.93 -9.44 10.99
CA ARG A 123 -6.86 -10.54 10.66
C ARG A 123 -6.64 -11.08 9.25
N ILE A 124 -6.46 -10.21 8.24
CA ILE A 124 -6.21 -10.64 6.85
C ILE A 124 -4.93 -11.49 6.75
N ARG A 125 -3.88 -11.13 7.51
CA ARG A 125 -2.63 -11.90 7.52
C ARG A 125 -2.76 -13.30 8.11
N LEU A 126 -3.63 -13.45 9.11
CA LEU A 126 -3.89 -14.71 9.82
C LEU A 126 -4.89 -15.60 9.07
N ASP A 127 -5.92 -15.02 8.48
CA ASP A 127 -6.92 -15.71 7.67
C ASP A 127 -7.29 -14.88 6.42
N PRO A 128 -6.58 -15.10 5.29
CA PRO A 128 -6.84 -14.38 4.04
C PRO A 128 -8.21 -14.71 3.42
N PHE A 129 -8.85 -15.82 3.81
CA PHE A 129 -10.07 -16.32 3.18
C PHE A 129 -11.34 -15.99 3.97
N ALA A 130 -11.23 -15.66 5.26
CA ALA A 130 -12.34 -15.11 6.06
C ALA A 130 -12.98 -13.84 5.47
N PHE A 131 -12.30 -13.17 4.53
CA PHE A 131 -12.68 -11.86 3.99
C PHE A 131 -13.35 -11.90 2.61
N ARG A 132 -13.81 -13.07 2.14
CA ARG A 132 -14.67 -13.09 0.95
C ARG A 132 -16.01 -12.42 1.28
N PRO A 133 -16.49 -11.45 0.48
CA PRO A 133 -17.88 -11.03 0.57
C PRO A 133 -18.75 -12.26 0.27
N ARG A 134 -19.70 -12.57 1.15
CA ARG A 134 -20.80 -13.48 0.84
C ARG A 134 -21.73 -12.83 -0.18
#